data_AF-A0A2A4N349-F1
#
_entry.id   AF-A0A2A4N349-F1
#
_cell.length_a   1.000
_cell.length_b   1.000
_cell.length_c   1.000
_cell.angle_alpha   90.00
_cell.angle_beta   90.00
_cell.angle_gamma   90.00
#
_symmetry.space_group_name_H-M   'P 1'
#
loop_
_entity.id
_entity.type
_entity.pdbx_description
1 polymer ?
#
loop_
_entity_poly.entity_id
_entity_poly.type
_entity_poly.pdbx_seq_one_letter_code
_entity_poly.pdbx_strand_id
1 'polypeptide(L)'
;MILVLINTACKKDKIICTDEESFCAFVDDQNFDATGTLINDFLTGLKKNENDENLEKLRNWFECKSCVKKAEIICNSCIETLPEQSELSIDFISNGQDINKTLDISMDEPLKFHRYHD
;
A
#
# COMPACT_ATOMS: atom_id res chain seq x y z
N MET A 1 12.33 33.67 27.42
CA MET A 1 11.17 33.07 26.73
C MET A 1 11.65 31.76 26.12
N ILE A 2 11.35 30.62 26.75
CA ILE A 2 11.84 29.30 26.32
C ILE A 2 10.81 28.73 25.34
N LEU A 3 11.20 28.58 24.08
CA LEU A 3 10.39 27.98 23.02
C LEU A 3 10.44 26.46 23.21
N VAL A 4 9.37 25.87 23.76
CA VAL A 4 9.23 24.42 23.87
C VAL A 4 8.76 23.89 22.53
N LEU A 5 9.67 23.25 21.79
CA LEU A 5 9.34 22.48 20.58
C LEU A 5 8.68 21.18 21.02
N ILE A 6 7.37 21.09 20.83
CA ILE A 6 6.60 19.87 21.07
C ILE A 6 6.93 18.93 19.90
N ASN A 7 7.90 18.03 20.11
CA ASN A 7 8.13 16.91 19.20
C ASN A 7 6.93 15.96 19.30
N THR A 8 5.91 16.17 18.48
CA THR A 8 4.92 15.14 18.19
C THR A 8 5.63 14.06 17.38
N ALA A 9 6.30 13.15 18.07
CA ALA A 9 6.75 11.90 17.49
C ALA A 9 5.50 11.19 16.94
N CYS A 10 5.35 11.21 15.62
CA CYS A 10 4.35 10.43 14.92
C CYS A 10 4.67 8.97 15.24
N LYS A 11 3.89 8.33 16.11
CA LYS A 11 3.98 6.89 16.33
C LYS A 11 3.59 6.25 15.01
N LYS A 12 4.56 5.91 14.16
CA LYS A 12 4.31 4.91 13.12
C LYS A 12 3.91 3.65 13.87
N ASP A 13 2.65 3.24 13.74
CA ASP A 13 2.23 1.95 14.24
C ASP A 13 3.20 0.89 13.72
N LYS A 14 3.56 -0.07 14.58
CA LYS A 14 4.53 -1.10 14.22
C LYS A 14 3.87 -2.04 13.21
N ILE A 15 4.03 -1.74 11.92
CA ILE A 15 3.62 -2.63 10.84
C ILE A 15 4.56 -3.83 10.83
N ILE A 16 3.98 -5.01 10.94
CA ILE A 16 4.71 -6.26 10.75
C ILE A 16 4.82 -6.45 9.24
N CYS A 17 6.05 -6.44 8.73
CA CYS A 17 6.30 -6.70 7.31
C CYS A 17 6.20 -8.21 7.03
N THR A 18 4.97 -8.73 7.03
CA THR A 18 4.70 -10.13 6.67
C THR A 18 4.99 -10.34 5.19
N ASP A 19 5.27 -11.57 4.78
CA ASP A 19 5.27 -11.98 3.37
C ASP A 19 6.27 -11.22 2.47
N GLU A 20 7.34 -10.65 3.05
CA GLU A 20 8.35 -9.89 2.32
C GLU A 20 9.00 -10.72 1.21
N GLU A 21 9.49 -11.91 1.53
CA GLU A 21 10.19 -12.79 0.59
C GLU A 21 9.30 -13.15 -0.61
N SER A 22 8.08 -13.64 -0.36
CA SER A 22 7.13 -14.00 -1.42
C SER A 22 6.69 -12.79 -2.25
N PHE A 23 6.42 -11.66 -1.60
CA PHE A 23 6.01 -10.45 -2.31
C PHE A 23 7.10 -9.94 -3.25
N CYS A 24 8.33 -9.84 -2.76
CA CYS A 24 9.43 -9.35 -3.59
C CYS A 24 9.84 -10.34 -4.67
N ALA A 25 9.71 -11.65 -4.45
CA ALA A 25 9.90 -12.64 -5.51
C ALA A 25 8.91 -12.42 -6.68
N PHE A 26 7.63 -12.15 -6.39
CA PHE A 26 6.65 -11.84 -7.43
C PHE A 26 6.95 -10.52 -8.16
N VAL A 27 7.49 -9.52 -7.46
CA VAL A 27 7.91 -8.25 -8.08
C VAL A 27 9.12 -8.45 -8.99
N ASP A 28 10.11 -9.24 -8.58
CA ASP A 28 11.27 -9.59 -9.41
C ASP A 28 10.86 -10.38 -10.66
N ASP A 29 9.87 -11.28 -10.54
CA ASP A 29 9.29 -12.01 -11.67
C ASP A 29 8.32 -11.15 -12.52
N GLN A 30 8.10 -9.88 -12.14
CA GLN A 30 7.11 -8.97 -12.72
C GLN A 30 5.68 -9.54 -12.74
N ASN A 31 5.39 -10.48 -11.86
CA ASN A 31 4.08 -11.11 -11.69
C ASN A 31 3.25 -10.32 -10.68
N PHE A 32 2.93 -9.07 -11.03
CA PHE A 32 2.21 -8.15 -10.14
C PHE A 32 0.83 -8.67 -9.74
N ASP A 33 0.13 -9.38 -10.62
CA ASP A 33 -1.17 -9.99 -10.33
C ASP A 33 -1.09 -11.00 -9.16
N ALA A 34 0.00 -11.75 -9.05
CA ALA A 34 0.22 -12.69 -7.95
C ALA A 34 0.37 -11.98 -6.59
N THR A 35 0.81 -10.72 -6.58
CA THR A 35 0.88 -9.94 -5.32
C THR A 35 -0.51 -9.58 -4.78
N GLY A 36 -1.54 -9.58 -5.63
CA GLY A 36 -2.92 -9.23 -5.27
C GLY A 36 -3.49 -10.11 -4.15
N THR A 37 -3.13 -11.39 -4.11
CA THR A 37 -3.52 -12.28 -3.00
C THR A 37 -2.92 -11.82 -1.67
N LEU A 38 -1.62 -11.52 -1.64
CA LEU A 38 -0.93 -11.05 -0.43
C LEU A 38 -1.47 -9.69 0.06
N ILE A 39 -1.80 -8.80 -0.88
CA ILE A 39 -2.41 -7.51 -0.59
C ILE A 39 -3.80 -7.72 0.03
N ASN A 40 -4.64 -8.57 -0.57
CA ASN A 40 -5.96 -8.89 -0.02
C ASN A 40 -5.87 -9.57 1.35
N ASP A 41 -4.92 -10.48 1.56
CA ASP A 41 -4.70 -11.12 2.86
C ASP A 41 -4.35 -10.08 3.93
N PHE A 42 -3.48 -9.11 3.61
CA PHE A 42 -3.21 -7.98 4.51
C PHE A 42 -4.46 -7.15 4.79
N LEU A 43 -5.19 -6.74 3.74
CA LEU A 43 -6.37 -5.86 3.86
C LEU A 43 -7.53 -6.51 4.64
N THR A 44 -7.73 -7.82 4.48
CA THR A 44 -8.77 -8.56 5.23
C THR A 44 -8.49 -8.65 6.73
N GLY A 45 -7.22 -8.53 7.14
CA GLY A 45 -6.80 -8.46 8.54
C GLY A 45 -7.03 -7.10 9.20
N LEU A 46 -7.40 -6.07 8.43
CA LEU A 46 -7.62 -4.73 8.94
C LEU A 46 -9.02 -4.55 9.54
N LYS A 47 -9.17 -3.48 10.32
CA LYS A 47 -10.46 -3.13 10.91
C LYS A 47 -11.43 -2.61 9.85
N LYS A 48 -12.68 -2.97 10.04
CA LYS A 48 -13.84 -2.55 9.25
C LYS A 48 -14.21 -1.09 9.52
N ASN A 49 -14.80 -0.40 8.53
CA ASN A 49 -15.20 1.02 8.56
C ASN A 49 -14.07 2.06 8.80
N GLU A 50 -12.80 1.69 8.58
CA GLU A 50 -11.65 2.58 8.75
C GLU A 50 -10.91 2.76 7.41
N ASN A 51 -11.63 2.95 6.29
CA ASN A 51 -11.04 2.91 4.94
C ASN A 51 -9.86 3.87 4.73
N ASP A 52 -9.96 5.12 5.16
CA ASP A 52 -8.86 6.11 5.04
C ASP A 52 -7.61 5.65 5.81
N GLU A 53 -7.79 5.17 7.05
CA GLU A 53 -6.71 4.65 7.88
C GLU A 53 -6.13 3.35 7.31
N ASN A 54 -6.97 2.52 6.70
CA ASN A 54 -6.55 1.27 6.07
C ASN A 54 -5.75 1.51 4.79
N LEU A 55 -6.07 2.55 4.02
CA LEU A 55 -5.30 2.96 2.85
C LEU A 55 -3.90 3.43 3.27
N GLU A 56 -3.81 4.18 4.36
CA GLU A 56 -2.55 4.60 4.99
C GLU A 56 -1.72 3.40 5.49
N LYS A 57 -2.38 2.42 6.14
CA LYS A 57 -1.74 1.16 6.56
C LYS A 57 -1.23 0.37 5.37
N LEU A 58 -1.98 0.32 4.26
CA LEU A 58 -1.55 -0.31 3.02
C LEU A 58 -0.31 0.36 2.44
N ARG A 59 -0.30 1.69 2.32
CA ARG A 59 0.90 2.44 1.90
C ARG A 59 2.11 2.07 2.73
N ASN A 60 1.97 2.08 4.06
CA ASN A 60 3.05 1.75 4.97
C ASN A 60 3.47 0.27 4.89
N TRP A 61 2.55 -0.65 4.55
CA TRP A 61 2.86 -2.06 4.29
C TRP A 61 3.67 -2.24 3.00
N PHE A 62 3.44 -1.42 1.97
CA PHE A 62 4.33 -1.39 0.80
C PHE A 62 5.71 -0.84 1.18
N GLU A 63 5.78 0.30 1.88
CA GLU A 63 7.07 0.93 2.27
C GLU A 63 7.95 0.05 3.19
N CYS A 64 7.38 -0.99 3.82
CA CYS A 64 8.19 -1.90 4.62
C CYS A 64 8.98 -2.91 3.79
N LYS A 65 8.62 -3.12 2.51
CA LYS A 65 9.22 -4.12 1.62
C LYS A 65 10.53 -3.61 1.04
N SER A 66 11.56 -4.44 1.06
CA SER A 66 12.88 -4.08 0.49
C SER A 66 12.85 -3.83 -1.03
N CYS A 67 11.93 -4.46 -1.76
CA CYS A 67 11.70 -4.23 -3.19
C CYS A 67 10.81 -3.01 -3.51
N VAL A 68 10.41 -2.22 -2.51
CA VAL A 68 9.62 -0.98 -2.71
C VAL A 68 10.46 0.22 -2.29
N LYS A 69 10.68 1.14 -3.23
CA LYS A 69 11.34 2.43 -2.98
C LYS A 69 10.42 3.44 -2.33
N LYS A 70 9.17 3.49 -2.80
CA LYS A 70 8.18 4.48 -2.41
C LYS A 70 6.78 3.94 -2.65
N ALA A 71 5.85 4.29 -1.79
CA ALA A 71 4.42 4.17 -2.04
C ALA A 71 3.75 5.51 -1.72
N GLU A 72 2.85 5.97 -2.59
CA GLU A 72 2.17 7.24 -2.45
C GLU A 72 0.68 7.07 -2.74
N ILE A 73 -0.19 7.57 -1.87
CA ILE A 73 -1.63 7.63 -2.14
C ILE A 73 -1.83 8.81 -3.09
N ILE A 74 -2.16 8.52 -4.34
CA ILE A 74 -2.42 9.54 -5.37
C ILE A 74 -3.82 10.12 -5.17
N CYS A 75 -4.78 9.25 -4.85
CA CYS A 75 -6.13 9.67 -4.58
C CYS A 75 -6.85 8.70 -3.63
N ASN A 76 -7.86 9.22 -2.92
CA ASN A 76 -8.77 8.43 -2.10
C ASN A 76 -10.19 8.59 -2.67
N SER A 77 -10.84 7.48 -3.03
CA SER A 77 -12.21 7.44 -3.56
C SER A 77 -12.42 8.34 -4.79
N CYS A 78 -11.41 8.45 -5.66
CA CYS A 78 -11.46 9.39 -6.79
C CYS A 78 -12.06 8.81 -8.07
N ILE A 79 -12.19 7.48 -8.16
CA ILE A 79 -12.77 6.81 -9.32
C ILE A 79 -14.23 6.46 -9.01
N GLU A 80 -15.15 7.16 -9.66
CA GLU A 80 -16.61 7.03 -9.51
C GLU A 80 -17.14 5.70 -10.12
N THR A 81 -16.85 4.59 -9.44
CA THR A 81 -17.39 3.25 -9.72
C THR A 81 -18.22 2.76 -8.53
N LEU A 82 -18.76 1.53 -8.59
CA LEU A 82 -19.53 0.94 -7.49
C LEU A 82 -18.90 -0.41 -7.07
N PRO A 83 -18.14 -0.48 -5.97
CA PRO A 83 -17.72 0.63 -5.08
C PRO A 83 -16.73 1.59 -5.75
N GLU A 84 -16.52 2.76 -5.15
CA GLU A 84 -15.47 3.71 -5.57
C GLU A 84 -14.08 3.07 -5.49
N GLN A 85 -13.09 3.64 -6.19
CA GLN A 85 -11.70 3.20 -6.11
C GLN A 85 -10.75 4.34 -5.73
N SER A 86 -9.69 3.96 -5.03
CA SER A 86 -8.53 4.79 -4.69
C SER A 86 -7.32 4.35 -5.50
N GLU A 87 -6.35 5.25 -5.69
CA GLU A 87 -5.11 4.97 -6.42
C GLU A 87 -3.89 5.18 -5.52
N LEU A 88 -2.97 4.22 -5.56
CA LEU A 88 -1.62 4.37 -5.02
C LEU A 88 -0.60 4.24 -6.14
N SER A 89 0.42 5.08 -6.17
CA SER A 89 1.60 4.87 -7.03
C SER A 89 2.69 4.20 -6.22
N ILE A 90 3.24 3.10 -6.74
CA ILE A 90 4.27 2.29 -6.09
C ILE A 90 5.50 2.24 -6.99
N ASP A 91 6.63 2.70 -6.46
CA ASP A 91 7.95 2.57 -7.08
C ASP A 91 8.61 1.29 -6.59
N PHE A 92 8.74 0.30 -7.46
CA PHE A 92 9.40 -0.97 -7.18
C PHE A 92 10.86 -0.98 -7.66
N ILE A 93 11.66 -1.84 -7.04
CA ILE A 93 12.94 -2.32 -7.54
C ILE A 93 12.72 -3.77 -7.97
N SER A 94 12.92 -4.07 -9.25
CA SER A 94 12.80 -5.43 -9.81
C SER A 94 14.05 -5.72 -10.64
N ASN A 95 14.82 -6.74 -10.26
CA ASN A 95 16.09 -7.08 -10.92
C ASN A 95 17.05 -5.89 -11.11
N GLY A 96 17.05 -4.95 -10.15
CA GLY A 96 17.87 -3.72 -10.19
C GLY A 96 17.35 -2.61 -11.09
N GLN A 97 16.14 -2.75 -11.65
CA GLN A 97 15.45 -1.72 -12.43
C GLN A 97 14.31 -1.10 -11.64
N ASP A 98 14.03 0.16 -11.92
CA ASP A 98 12.92 0.88 -11.31
C ASP A 98 11.66 0.67 -12.15
N ILE A 99 10.61 0.17 -11.50
CA ILE A 99 9.31 -0.05 -12.13
C ILE A 99 8.27 0.72 -11.32
N ASN A 100 7.59 1.67 -11.94
CA ASN A 100 6.44 2.33 -11.34
C ASN A 100 5.15 1.59 -11.75
N LYS A 101 4.24 1.40 -10.80
CA LYS A 101 2.87 0.96 -11.07
C LYS A 101 1.87 1.80 -10.30
N THR A 102 0.72 2.04 -10.90
CA THR A 102 -0.46 2.52 -10.19
C THR A 102 -1.30 1.32 -9.77
N LEU A 103 -1.72 1.32 -8.51
CA LEU A 103 -2.53 0.30 -7.87
C LEU A 103 -3.92 0.87 -7.60
N ASP A 104 -4.91 0.25 -8.21
CA ASP A 104 -6.32 0.50 -7.92
C ASP A 104 -6.74 -0.32 -6.69
N ILE A 105 -7.34 0.33 -5.71
CA ILE A 105 -7.95 -0.27 -4.53
C ILE A 105 -9.44 -0.03 -4.55
N SER A 106 -10.22 -1.10 -4.54
CA SER A 106 -11.66 -1.07 -4.34
C SER A 106 -11.98 -0.65 -2.90
N MET A 107 -12.78 0.39 -2.74
CA MET A 107 -13.22 0.95 -1.45
C MET A 107 -14.38 0.16 -0.82
N ASP A 108 -14.38 -1.16 -1.05
CA ASP A 108 -15.22 -2.14 -0.37
C ASP A 108 -14.93 -2.18 1.14
N GLU A 109 -15.75 -2.95 1.86
CA GLU A 109 -15.49 -3.27 3.26
C GLU A 109 -15.30 -4.80 3.46
N PRO A 110 -14.07 -5.29 3.66
CA PRO A 110 -12.79 -4.55 3.69
C PRO A 110 -12.36 -4.05 2.31
N LEU A 111 -11.39 -3.13 2.28
CA LEU A 111 -10.70 -2.71 1.06
C LEU A 111 -10.19 -3.94 0.29
N LYS A 112 -10.14 -3.86 -1.04
CA LYS A 112 -9.63 -4.95 -1.87
C LYS A 112 -8.70 -4.44 -2.95
N PHE A 113 -7.67 -5.23 -3.22
CA PHE A 113 -6.91 -5.12 -4.46
C PHE A 113 -7.86 -5.19 -5.66
N HIS A 114 -7.76 -4.23 -6.59
CA HIS A 114 -8.47 -4.28 -7.87
C HIS A 114 -7.53 -4.73 -8.99
N ARG A 115 -6.48 -3.95 -9.27
CA ARG A 115 -5.48 -4.25 -10.31
C ARG A 115 -4.27 -3.32 -10.20
N TYR A 116 -3.20 -3.67 -10.90
CA TYR A 116 -2.16 -2.71 -11.29
C TYR A 116 -2.38 -2.21 -12.71
N HIS A 117 -1.89 -1.00 -12.99
CA HIS A 117 -1.72 -0.47 -14.33
C HIS A 117 -0.51 0.50 -14.39
N ASP A 118 -0.21 0.98 -15.61
CA ASP A 118 0.81 2.00 -15.88
C ASP A 118 0.18 3.41 -15.87
#